data_AF-A0A7W7W2G5-F1
#
_entry.id   AF-A0A7W7W2G5-F1
#
_cell.length_a   1.000
_cell.length_b   1.000
_cell.length_c   1.000
_cell.angle_alpha   90.00
_cell.angle_beta   90.00
_cell.angle_gamma   90.00
#
_symmetry.space_group_name_H-M   'P 1'
#
loop_
_entity.id
_entity.type
_entity.pdbx_description
1 polymer ?
#
loop_
_entity_poly.entity_id
_entity_poly.type
_entity_poly.pdbx_seq_one_letter_code
_entity_poly.pdbx_strand_id
1 'polypeptide(L)'
;MRHVVGFLAGLILAPVVLLGGGWAFTRMSGLGGGEAAFLTTAGLIGLAGLFGLALLMALVMVPPRLTPLLPGITGLSLAGFTAVNVLRPELLERLPGVPGLGGALELAGLGLYLPLAFALVIPLFVASRWVRAEPYEESAVTPAEYFDGLYGDEEEPPEESRRGGRRRRTA
;
A
#
# COMPACT_ATOMS: atom_id res chain seq x y z
N MET A 1 13.02 6.58 12.18
CA MET A 1 11.70 6.78 12.82
C MET A 1 10.51 6.33 11.97
N ARG A 2 10.40 6.74 10.68
CA ARG A 2 9.27 6.36 9.80
C ARG A 2 8.94 4.85 9.74
N HIS A 3 9.97 3.99 9.80
CA HIS A 3 9.80 2.53 9.76
C HIS A 3 9.12 1.97 11.01
N VAL A 4 9.50 2.48 12.19
CA VAL A 4 8.86 2.12 13.46
C VAL A 4 7.41 2.61 13.48
N VAL A 5 7.16 3.84 13.01
CA VAL A 5 5.80 4.38 12.89
C VAL A 5 4.96 3.54 11.95
N GLY A 6 5.49 3.16 10.78
CA GLY A 6 4.78 2.28 9.85
C GLY A 6 4.53 0.89 10.40
N PHE A 7 5.48 0.31 11.13
CA PHE A 7 5.29 -0.97 11.81
C PHE A 7 4.13 -0.89 12.81
N LEU A 8 4.14 0.09 13.72
CA LEU A 8 3.09 0.28 14.72
C LEU A 8 1.75 0.58 14.06
N ALA A 9 1.74 1.46 13.05
CA ALA A 9 0.53 1.78 12.30
C ALA A 9 -0.03 0.54 11.59
N GLY A 10 0.82 -0.30 10.99
CA GLY A 10 0.39 -1.55 10.38
C GLY A 10 -0.16 -2.56 11.38
N LEU A 11 0.45 -2.64 12.57
CA LEU A 11 -0.03 -3.49 13.66
C LEU A 11 -1.41 -3.05 14.18
N ILE A 12 -1.67 -1.75 14.22
CA ILE A 12 -3.00 -1.18 14.58
C ILE A 12 -3.99 -1.32 13.42
N LEU A 13 -3.52 -1.20 12.18
CA LEU A 13 -4.38 -1.29 11.01
C LEU A 13 -4.96 -2.69 10.82
N ALA A 14 -4.21 -3.75 11.15
CA ALA A 14 -4.69 -5.11 11.06
C ALA A 14 -6.00 -5.38 11.84
N PRO A 15 -6.11 -5.08 13.15
CA PRO A 15 -7.37 -5.23 13.87
C PRO A 15 -8.46 -4.27 13.36
N VAL A 16 -8.11 -3.08 12.85
CA VAL A 16 -9.09 -2.19 12.20
C VAL A 16 -9.69 -2.85 10.95
N VAL A 17 -8.87 -3.51 10.13
CA VAL A 17 -9.32 -4.24 8.94
C VAL A 17 -10.12 -5.49 9.30
N LEU A 18 -9.66 -6.26 10.30
CA LEU A 18 -10.36 -7.45 10.77
C LEU A 18 -11.74 -7.09 11.33
N LEU A 19 -11.78 -6.24 12.35
CA LEU A 19 -13.01 -5.90 13.05
C LEU A 19 -13.93 -5.05 12.17
N GLY A 20 -13.38 -4.11 11.40
CA GLY A 20 -14.15 -3.30 10.46
C GLY A 20 -14.75 -4.13 9.33
N GLY A 21 -13.97 -5.04 8.75
CA GLY A 21 -14.43 -5.97 7.72
C GLY A 21 -15.48 -6.95 8.25
N GLY A 22 -15.24 -7.54 9.43
CA GLY A 22 -16.20 -8.44 10.08
C GLY A 22 -17.49 -7.74 10.49
N TRP A 23 -17.41 -6.51 11.01
CA TRP A 23 -18.59 -5.70 11.32
C TRP A 23 -19.40 -5.41 10.05
N ALA A 24 -18.74 -4.98 8.97
CA ALA A 24 -19.40 -4.68 7.71
C ALA A 24 -20.03 -5.94 7.10
N PHE A 25 -19.34 -7.07 7.18
CA PHE A 25 -19.85 -8.36 6.73
C PHE A 25 -21.12 -8.77 7.48
N THR A 26 -21.12 -8.73 8.82
CA THR A 26 -22.31 -9.07 9.62
C THR A 26 -23.51 -8.16 9.32
N ARG A 27 -23.26 -6.87 9.05
CA ARG A 27 -24.31 -5.93 8.61
C ARG A 27 -24.89 -6.32 7.27
N MET A 28 -24.05 -6.69 6.31
CA MET A 28 -24.46 -7.02 4.95
C MET A 28 -25.14 -8.38 4.86
N SER A 29 -24.66 -9.39 5.59
CA SER A 29 -25.29 -10.72 5.64
C SER A 29 -26.64 -10.71 6.36
N GLY A 30 -26.86 -9.74 7.27
CA GLY A 30 -28.14 -9.52 7.93
C GLY A 30 -29.18 -8.78 7.08
N LEU A 31 -28.81 -8.26 5.92
CA LEU A 31 -29.77 -7.66 4.98
C LEU A 31 -30.52 -8.79 4.28
N GLY A 32 -31.82 -8.93 4.53
CA GLY A 32 -32.65 -9.92 3.83
C GLY A 32 -32.52 -9.76 2.31
N GLY A 33 -32.44 -10.86 1.56
CA GLY A 33 -32.02 -10.91 0.14
C GLY A 33 -32.92 -10.23 -0.90
N GLY A 34 -33.73 -9.24 -0.53
CA GLY A 34 -34.49 -8.42 -1.48
C GLY A 34 -33.66 -7.33 -2.12
N GLU A 35 -33.95 -7.00 -3.39
CA GLU A 35 -33.21 -6.00 -4.17
C GLU A 35 -33.15 -4.60 -3.51
N ALA A 36 -34.16 -4.24 -2.73
CA ALA A 36 -34.21 -2.96 -2.00
C ALA A 36 -33.42 -2.96 -0.68
N ALA A 37 -32.88 -4.09 -0.22
CA ALA A 37 -32.24 -4.20 1.09
C ALA A 37 -30.99 -3.32 1.22
N PHE A 38 -30.25 -3.14 0.12
CA PHE A 38 -29.10 -2.23 0.06
C PHE A 38 -29.47 -0.74 0.08
N LEU A 39 -30.70 -0.40 -0.32
CA LEU A 39 -31.21 0.97 -0.30
C LEU A 39 -31.79 1.37 1.05
N THR A 40 -31.92 0.42 1.98
CA THR A 40 -32.29 0.73 3.36
C THR A 40 -31.18 1.50 4.06
N THR A 41 -31.51 2.29 5.09
CA THR A 41 -30.52 3.00 5.91
C THR A 41 -29.46 2.05 6.47
N ALA A 42 -29.86 0.85 6.89
CA ALA A 42 -28.94 -0.16 7.39
C ALA A 42 -27.97 -0.66 6.30
N GLY A 43 -28.49 -0.89 5.09
CA GLY A 43 -27.70 -1.29 3.93
C GLY A 43 -26.71 -0.20 3.51
N LEU A 44 -27.15 1.04 3.43
CA LEU A 44 -26.30 2.19 3.10
C LEU A 44 -25.18 2.39 4.13
N ILE A 45 -25.46 2.20 5.42
CA ILE A 45 -24.43 2.27 6.48
C ILE A 45 -23.39 1.15 6.30
N GLY A 46 -23.83 -0.08 6.01
CA GLY A 46 -22.92 -1.20 5.74
C GLY A 46 -22.03 -0.93 4.53
N LEU A 47 -22.63 -0.44 3.45
CA LEU A 47 -21.92 -0.09 2.21
C LEU A 47 -20.92 1.05 2.42
N ALA A 48 -21.31 2.10 3.16
CA ALA A 48 -20.43 3.21 3.51
C ALA A 48 -19.23 2.73 4.34
N GLY A 49 -19.44 1.80 5.27
CA GLY A 49 -18.37 1.18 6.04
C GLY A 49 -17.38 0.40 5.17
N LEU A 50 -17.89 -0.45 4.25
CA LEU A 50 -17.06 -1.17 3.28
C LEU A 50 -16.28 -0.21 2.38
N PHE A 51 -16.93 0.83 1.88
CA PHE A 51 -16.30 1.83 1.04
C PHE A 51 -15.19 2.57 1.79
N GLY A 52 -15.42 2.95 3.04
CA GLY A 52 -14.41 3.56 3.90
C GLY A 52 -13.20 2.64 4.12
N LEU A 53 -13.44 1.34 4.32
CA LEU A 53 -12.38 0.34 4.47
C LEU A 53 -11.58 0.15 3.18
N ALA A 54 -12.27 0.08 2.03
CA ALA A 54 -11.65 -0.03 0.72
C ALA A 54 -10.79 1.21 0.39
N LEU A 55 -11.30 2.40 0.69
CA LEU A 55 -10.56 3.66 0.51
C LEU A 55 -9.32 3.70 1.42
N LEU A 56 -9.45 3.26 2.67
CA LEU A 56 -8.32 3.16 3.60
C LEU A 56 -7.25 2.20 3.07
N MET A 57 -7.64 1.04 2.52
CA MET A 57 -6.69 0.10 1.91
C MET A 57 -6.02 0.68 0.67
N ALA A 58 -6.76 1.37 -0.19
CA ALA A 58 -6.20 2.06 -1.35
C ALA A 58 -5.16 3.11 -0.94
N LEU A 59 -5.47 3.90 0.10
CA LEU A 59 -4.55 4.91 0.63
C LEU A 59 -3.29 4.30 1.26
N VAL A 60 -3.36 3.07 1.74
CA VAL A 60 -2.23 2.35 2.32
C VAL A 60 -1.35 1.69 1.25
N MET A 61 -1.95 1.18 0.18
CA MET A 61 -1.23 0.49 -0.89
C MET A 61 -0.59 1.43 -1.91
N VAL A 62 -1.29 2.48 -2.32
CA VAL A 62 -0.93 3.29 -3.50
C VAL A 62 0.24 4.26 -3.25
N PRO A 63 0.27 5.07 -2.18
CA PRO A 63 1.24 6.16 -2.08
C PRO A 63 2.68 5.66 -1.90
N PRO A 64 3.65 6.13 -2.70
CA PRO A 64 5.06 5.77 -2.55
C PRO A 64 5.71 6.42 -1.31
N ARG A 65 5.06 7.42 -0.70
CA ARG A 65 5.57 8.16 0.45
C ARG A 65 5.39 7.41 1.78
N LEU A 66 4.53 6.40 1.83
CA LEU A 66 4.34 5.56 3.00
C LEU A 66 5.41 4.46 3.03
N THR A 67 5.93 4.18 4.22
CA THR A 67 6.89 3.08 4.37
C THR A 67 6.23 1.74 3.99
N PRO A 68 6.93 0.86 3.26
CA PRO A 68 6.38 -0.44 2.85
C PRO A 68 6.06 -1.36 4.05
N LEU A 69 6.59 -1.06 5.24
CA LEU A 69 6.28 -1.78 6.47
C LEU A 69 4.82 -1.64 6.89
N LEU A 70 4.15 -0.53 6.61
CA LEU A 70 2.76 -0.34 7.03
C LEU A 70 1.82 -1.36 6.36
N PRO A 71 1.73 -1.43 5.02
CA PRO A 71 0.94 -2.48 4.36
C PRO A 71 1.50 -3.87 4.68
N GLY A 72 2.83 -4.03 4.70
CA GLY A 72 3.46 -5.34 4.94
C GLY A 72 3.11 -5.97 6.30
N ILE A 73 3.22 -5.22 7.39
CA ILE A 73 2.88 -5.69 8.74
C ILE A 73 1.38 -5.92 8.87
N THR A 74 0.56 -5.09 8.21
CA THR A 74 -0.89 -5.31 8.15
C THR A 74 -1.19 -6.65 7.49
N GLY A 75 -0.61 -6.91 6.31
CA GLY A 75 -0.80 -8.17 5.59
C GLY A 75 -0.31 -9.40 6.35
N LEU A 76 0.89 -9.33 6.94
CA LEU A 76 1.42 -10.42 7.77
C LEU A 76 0.55 -10.69 9.01
N SER A 77 0.01 -9.65 9.64
CA SER A 77 -0.90 -9.82 10.78
C SER A 77 -2.22 -10.45 10.37
N LEU A 78 -2.77 -10.08 9.20
CA LEU A 78 -3.96 -10.71 8.63
C LEU A 78 -3.73 -12.18 8.29
N ALA A 79 -2.61 -12.49 7.63
CA ALA A 79 -2.24 -13.88 7.33
C ALA A 79 -2.02 -14.70 8.61
N GLY A 80 -1.34 -14.13 9.61
CA GLY A 80 -1.14 -14.75 10.92
C GLY A 80 -2.45 -15.02 11.64
N PHE A 81 -3.38 -14.05 11.65
CA PHE A 81 -4.70 -14.24 12.24
C PHE A 81 -5.48 -15.37 11.54
N THR A 82 -5.49 -15.39 10.20
CA THR A 82 -6.13 -16.47 9.43
C THR A 82 -5.50 -17.82 9.71
N ALA A 83 -4.16 -17.89 9.79
CA ALA A 83 -3.45 -19.12 10.14
C ALA A 83 -3.82 -19.61 11.55
N VAL A 84 -3.88 -18.71 12.53
CA VAL A 84 -4.32 -19.06 13.89
C VAL A 84 -5.77 -19.57 13.88
N ASN A 85 -6.67 -18.90 13.15
CA ASN A 85 -8.08 -19.32 13.06
C ASN A 85 -8.25 -20.74 12.51
N VAL A 86 -7.39 -21.15 11.57
CA VAL A 86 -7.44 -22.48 10.95
C VAL A 86 -6.70 -23.54 11.78
N LEU A 87 -5.54 -23.21 12.32
CA LEU A 87 -4.64 -24.18 12.96
C LEU A 87 -4.87 -24.34 14.46
N ARG A 88 -5.35 -23.28 15.12
CA ARG A 88 -5.49 -23.16 16.58
C ARG A 88 -6.72 -22.29 16.94
N PRO A 89 -7.94 -22.66 16.49
CA PRO A 89 -9.16 -21.88 16.75
C PRO A 89 -9.40 -21.64 18.25
N GLU A 90 -8.99 -22.58 19.11
CA GLU A 90 -9.11 -22.50 20.57
C GLU A 90 -8.40 -21.29 21.20
N LEU A 91 -7.44 -20.67 20.49
CA LEU A 91 -6.80 -19.43 20.94
C LEU A 91 -7.70 -18.22 20.72
N LEU A 92 -8.51 -18.23 19.66
CA LEU A 92 -9.42 -17.13 19.32
C LEU A 92 -10.71 -17.20 20.13
N GLU A 93 -11.14 -18.38 20.56
CA GLU A 93 -12.27 -18.56 21.49
C GLU A 93 -12.07 -17.87 22.85
N ARG A 94 -10.80 -17.60 23.22
CA ARG A 94 -10.46 -16.89 24.47
C ARG A 94 -10.57 -15.37 24.34
N LEU A 95 -10.76 -14.85 23.13
CA LEU A 95 -10.88 -13.42 22.93
C LEU A 95 -12.23 -12.92 23.48
N PRO A 96 -12.26 -11.73 24.10
CA PRO A 96 -13.51 -11.13 24.51
C PRO A 96 -14.40 -10.85 23.29
N GLY A 97 -15.71 -10.99 23.46
CA GLY A 97 -16.68 -10.66 22.42
C GLY A 97 -16.67 -9.17 22.10
N VAL A 98 -16.01 -8.80 21.01
CA VAL A 98 -15.97 -7.41 20.50
C VAL A 98 -16.74 -7.31 19.18
N PRO A 99 -17.34 -6.13 18.87
CA PRO A 99 -18.05 -5.93 17.62
C PRO A 99 -17.18 -6.27 16.40
N GLY A 100 -17.75 -7.02 15.45
CA GLY A 100 -17.08 -7.43 14.23
C GLY A 100 -16.19 -8.68 14.35
N LEU A 101 -15.87 -9.18 15.55
CA LEU A 101 -15.04 -10.38 15.71
C LEU A 101 -15.68 -11.62 15.08
N GLY A 102 -16.97 -11.86 15.29
CA GLY A 102 -17.67 -13.01 14.70
C GLY A 102 -17.58 -13.02 13.17
N GLY A 103 -17.89 -11.90 12.52
CA GLY A 103 -17.74 -11.76 11.08
C GLY A 103 -16.28 -11.88 10.62
N ALA A 104 -15.31 -11.41 11.42
CA ALA A 104 -13.89 -11.57 11.09
C ALA A 104 -13.47 -13.04 11.14
N LEU A 105 -13.94 -13.82 12.11
CA LEU A 105 -13.67 -15.25 12.19
C LEU A 105 -14.30 -16.00 11.01
N GLU A 106 -15.52 -15.63 10.60
CA GLU A 106 -16.18 -16.19 9.41
C GLU A 106 -15.40 -15.87 8.12
N LEU A 107 -15.03 -14.60 7.91
CA LEU A 107 -14.22 -14.17 6.77
C LEU A 107 -12.84 -14.86 6.74
N ALA A 108 -12.21 -15.03 7.90
CA ALA A 108 -10.95 -15.76 8.04
C ALA A 108 -11.12 -17.25 7.73
N GLY A 109 -12.21 -17.87 8.19
CA GLY A 109 -12.55 -19.26 7.89
C GLY A 109 -12.81 -19.51 6.41
N LEU A 110 -13.38 -18.53 5.71
CA LEU A 110 -13.53 -18.52 4.25
C LEU A 110 -12.22 -18.21 3.50
N GLY A 111 -11.15 -17.82 4.20
CA GLY A 111 -9.86 -17.45 3.62
C GLY A 111 -9.85 -16.09 2.92
N LEU A 112 -10.88 -15.26 3.07
CA LEU A 112 -11.03 -13.97 2.37
C LEU A 112 -9.95 -12.95 2.72
N TYR A 113 -9.33 -13.06 3.90
CA TYR A 113 -8.20 -12.20 4.27
C TYR A 113 -6.88 -12.59 3.59
N LEU A 114 -6.72 -13.81 3.05
CA LEU A 114 -5.46 -14.24 2.44
C LEU A 114 -5.12 -13.48 1.16
N PRO A 115 -6.03 -13.33 0.17
CA PRO A 115 -5.75 -12.50 -1.01
C PRO A 115 -5.36 -11.07 -0.65
N LEU A 116 -6.06 -10.46 0.32
CA LEU A 116 -5.75 -9.12 0.80
C LEU A 116 -4.38 -9.07 1.49
N ALA A 117 -4.06 -10.05 2.34
CA ALA A 117 -2.78 -10.17 3.01
C ALA A 117 -1.63 -10.27 1.99
N PHE A 118 -1.76 -11.12 0.97
CA PHE A 118 -0.78 -11.23 -0.10
C PHE A 118 -0.61 -9.90 -0.85
N ALA A 119 -1.71 -9.25 -1.21
CA ALA A 119 -1.68 -7.96 -1.89
C ALA A 119 -0.92 -6.91 -1.06
N LEU A 120 -1.13 -6.88 0.26
CA LEU A 120 -0.49 -5.96 1.20
C LEU A 120 0.98 -6.27 1.48
N VAL A 121 1.43 -7.50 1.24
CA VAL A 121 2.83 -7.90 1.40
C VAL A 121 3.67 -7.54 0.17
N ILE A 122 3.08 -7.47 -1.03
CA ILE A 122 3.79 -7.14 -2.29
C ILE A 122 4.69 -5.90 -2.17
N PRO A 123 4.24 -4.76 -1.59
CA PRO A 123 5.08 -3.55 -1.47
C PRO A 123 6.39 -3.75 -0.71
N LEU A 124 6.52 -4.77 0.16
CA LEU A 124 7.78 -5.08 0.85
C LEU A 124 8.88 -5.52 -0.11
N PHE A 125 8.52 -6.13 -1.24
CA PHE A 125 9.47 -6.62 -2.24
C PHE A 125 9.82 -5.58 -3.31
N VAL A 126 9.18 -4.41 -3.27
CA VAL A 126 9.45 -3.32 -4.21
C VAL A 126 10.61 -2.48 -3.68
N ALA A 127 11.82 -2.76 -4.16
CA ALA A 127 13.06 -2.10 -3.71
C ALA A 127 12.99 -0.56 -3.78
N SER A 128 12.31 0.00 -4.79
CA SER A 128 12.14 1.45 -4.96
C SER A 128 11.33 2.12 -3.84
N ARG A 129 10.62 1.37 -2.99
CA ARG A 129 9.92 1.91 -1.81
C ARG A 129 10.78 1.98 -0.55
N TRP A 130 11.91 1.28 -0.55
CA TRP A 130 12.88 1.33 0.55
C TRP A 130 13.88 2.46 0.37
N VAL A 131 14.30 2.63 -0.88
CA VAL A 131 15.18 3.72 -1.28
C VAL A 131 14.36 4.99 -1.28
N ARG A 132 14.77 5.97 -0.49
CA ARG A 132 14.30 7.33 -0.66
C ARG A 132 14.71 7.67 -2.09
N ALA A 133 13.76 7.99 -2.99
CA ALA A 133 14.12 9.04 -3.92
C ALA A 133 14.62 10.16 -2.98
N GLU A 134 15.93 10.47 -3.05
CA GLU A 134 16.41 11.81 -2.72
C GLU A 134 15.26 12.72 -3.12
N PRO A 135 14.82 13.67 -2.27
CA PRO A 135 14.04 14.75 -2.83
C PRO A 135 14.79 15.09 -4.11
N TYR A 136 14.12 14.92 -5.25
CA TYR A 136 14.32 15.89 -6.28
C TYR A 136 13.94 17.14 -5.49
N GLU A 137 14.93 17.75 -4.81
CA GLU A 137 15.19 19.16 -4.97
C GLU A 137 14.86 19.34 -6.43
N GLU A 138 13.57 19.66 -6.68
CA GLU A 138 13.19 20.71 -7.60
C GLU A 138 14.47 21.45 -7.88
N SER A 139 15.13 21.09 -8.98
CA SER A 139 16.50 21.45 -9.29
C SER A 139 16.62 22.86 -8.78
N ALA A 140 17.23 23.01 -7.61
CA ALA A 140 17.24 24.30 -6.95
C ALA A 140 18.35 24.93 -7.72
N VAL A 141 17.99 25.40 -8.91
CA VAL A 141 18.89 25.74 -10.00
C VAL A 141 19.89 26.59 -9.29
N THR A 142 21.07 26.01 -9.05
CA THR A 142 22.04 26.72 -8.24
C THR A 142 22.26 28.02 -9.00
N PRO A 143 22.49 29.18 -8.35
CA PRO A 143 22.73 30.39 -9.11
C PRO A 143 23.75 30.13 -10.25
N ALA A 144 24.74 29.27 -9.99
CA ALA A 144 25.63 28.70 -11.01
C ALA A 144 24.90 28.05 -12.21
N GLU A 145 24.03 27.03 -12.04
CA GLU A 145 23.26 26.44 -13.15
C GLU A 145 22.30 27.41 -13.86
N TYR A 146 21.75 28.41 -13.14
CA TYR A 146 20.84 29.41 -13.72
C TYR A 146 21.61 30.37 -14.63
N PHE A 147 22.84 30.71 -14.24
CA PHE A 147 23.74 31.54 -15.02
C PHE A 147 24.43 30.76 -16.14
N ASP A 148 24.74 29.47 -15.95
CA ASP A 148 25.34 28.63 -17.01
C ASP A 148 24.41 28.48 -18.22
N GLY A 149 23.10 28.35 -17.98
CA GLY A 149 22.09 28.35 -19.04
C GLY A 149 21.80 29.72 -19.66
N LEU A 150 22.22 30.82 -19.02
CA LEU A 150 21.99 32.20 -19.49
C LEU A 150 23.20 32.79 -20.23
N TYR A 151 24.40 32.28 -19.97
CA TYR A 151 25.67 32.73 -20.55
C TYR A 151 26.32 31.69 -21.48
N GLY A 152 25.71 30.52 -21.67
CA GLY A 152 26.26 29.41 -22.47
C GLY A 152 26.10 29.52 -23.99
N ASP A 153 25.59 30.64 -24.53
CA ASP A 153 25.35 30.83 -25.97
C ASP A 153 26.27 31.87 -26.63
N GLU A 154 27.42 32.20 -26.03
CA GLU A 154 28.44 32.98 -26.72
C GLU A 154 29.80 32.27 -26.68
N GLU A 155 30.23 31.84 -27.88
CA GLU A 155 31.56 31.34 -28.27
C GLU A 155 31.78 29.81 -28.26
N GLU A 156 31.39 29.14 -29.35
CA GLU A 156 32.38 28.58 -30.30
C GLU A 156 31.71 28.16 -31.63
N PRO A 157 32.16 28.66 -32.79
CA PRO A 157 31.63 28.27 -34.10
C PRO A 157 31.99 26.81 -34.44
N PRO A 158 31.18 26.13 -35.27
CA PRO A 158 31.41 24.72 -35.60
C PRO A 158 32.68 24.56 -36.42
N GLU A 159 33.65 23.80 -35.91
CA GLU A 159 34.76 23.27 -36.70
C GLU A 159 34.23 22.24 -37.70
N GLU A 160 33.74 22.72 -38.84
CA GLU A 160 33.41 21.88 -39.98
C GLU A 160 34.61 21.76 -40.94
N SER A 161 35.24 20.59 -40.86
CA SER A 161 35.80 19.85 -42.00
C SER A 161 37.26 20.15 -42.44
N ARG A 162 38.15 19.15 -42.28
CA ARG A 162 38.65 18.27 -43.37
C ARG A 162 40.05 17.70 -43.11
N ARG A 163 40.21 16.43 -43.56
CA ARG A 163 41.43 15.60 -43.73
C ARG A 163 41.91 14.93 -42.44
N GLY A 164 41.86 13.61 -42.29
CA GLY A 164 42.04 12.54 -43.28
C GLY A 164 43.28 11.74 -42.87
N GLY A 165 43.11 10.51 -42.36
CA GLY A 165 44.25 9.77 -41.82
C GLY A 165 43.97 8.32 -41.42
N ARG A 166 43.76 7.48 -42.43
CA ARG A 166 43.87 6.01 -42.45
C ARG A 166 44.75 5.32 -41.36
N ARG A 167 44.24 4.13 -40.96
CA ARG A 167 44.95 2.88 -40.52
C ARG A 167 45.54 2.92 -39.09
N ARG A 168 45.51 1.86 -38.27
CA ARG A 168 45.60 0.42 -38.58
C ARG A 168 45.13 -0.42 -37.39
N ARG A 169 44.35 -1.47 -37.69
CA ARG A 169 44.09 -2.65 -36.85
C ARG A 169 45.34 -3.55 -36.82
N THR A 170 45.74 -4.01 -35.64
CA THR A 170 46.49 -5.24 -35.31
C THR A 170 46.80 -5.14 -33.81
N ALA A 171 46.67 -6.14 -32.95
CA ALA A 171 46.23 -7.52 -33.01
C ALA A 171 45.79 -7.90 -31.57
#